data_AF-A0ABD7PB36-F1
#
_entry.id   AF-A0ABD7PB36-F1
#
_cell.length_a   1.000
_cell.length_b   1.000
_cell.length_c   1.000
_cell.angle_alpha   90.00
_cell.angle_beta   90.00
_cell.angle_gamma   90.00
#
_symmetry.space_group_name_H-M   'P 1'
#
loop_
_entity.id
_entity.type
_entity.pdbx_description
1 polymer ?
#
loop_
_entity_poly.entity_id
_entity_poly.type
_entity_poly.pdbx_seq_one_letter_code
_entity_poly.pdbx_strand_id
1 'polypeptide(L)'
;MAIVIKERYTTAVISTAHIAKDDVELLTDASYNPRSESGRNWIHANEYGYIIRITCENPGWKQLLRDDGISWPTIENIEKVIAAGYECVHFDRDADIVDELNTWEW
;
A
#
# COMPACT_ATOMS: atom_id res chain seq x y z
N MET A 1 12.53 14.00 -29.86
CA MET A 1 13.33 13.27 -28.86
C MET A 1 12.42 12.26 -28.18
N ALA A 2 12.87 11.02 -27.99
CA ALA A 2 12.14 10.01 -27.23
C ALA A 2 12.38 10.22 -25.72
N ILE A 3 11.37 9.95 -24.91
CA ILE A 3 11.46 10.00 -23.45
C ILE A 3 12.34 8.84 -22.95
N VAL A 4 13.17 9.09 -21.93
CA VAL A 4 13.98 8.07 -21.24
C VAL A 4 13.44 7.89 -19.83
N ILE A 5 12.74 6.78 -19.60
CA ILE A 5 12.25 6.41 -18.27
C ILE A 5 13.39 5.72 -17.50
N LYS A 6 13.69 6.22 -16.30
CA LYS A 6 14.81 5.73 -15.47
C LYS A 6 14.38 4.71 -14.40
N GLU A 7 13.11 4.69 -14.06
CA GLU A 7 12.56 3.95 -12.93
C GLU A 7 11.16 3.47 -13.32
N ARG A 8 10.86 2.21 -13.03
CA ARG A 8 9.58 1.57 -13.35
C ARG A 8 9.24 0.60 -12.25
N TYR A 9 7.96 0.55 -11.90
CA TYR A 9 7.42 -0.38 -10.91
C TYR A 9 6.24 -1.12 -11.51
N THR A 10 6.17 -2.42 -11.24
CA THR A 10 4.98 -3.22 -11.47
C THR A 10 3.99 -3.00 -10.33
N THR A 11 2.77 -2.56 -10.65
CA THR A 11 1.74 -2.23 -9.65
C THR A 11 0.53 -3.12 -9.86
N ALA A 12 0.08 -3.79 -8.80
CA ALA A 12 -1.24 -4.40 -8.76
C ALA A 12 -2.25 -3.35 -8.29
N VAL A 13 -3.40 -3.26 -8.96
CA VAL A 13 -4.50 -2.38 -8.56
C VAL A 13 -5.63 -3.26 -8.05
N ILE A 14 -6.02 -3.09 -6.79
CA ILE A 14 -7.01 -3.93 -6.09
C ILE A 14 -7.91 -3.06 -5.22
N SER A 15 -9.09 -3.55 -4.86
CA SER A 15 -10.06 -2.78 -4.07
C SER A 15 -9.51 -2.32 -2.71
N THR A 16 -9.89 -1.13 -2.25
CA THR A 16 -9.71 -0.71 -0.84
C THR A 16 -10.42 -1.63 0.16
N ALA A 17 -11.36 -2.47 -0.29
CA ALA A 17 -11.99 -3.50 0.52
C ALA A 17 -10.98 -4.52 1.10
N HIS A 18 -9.74 -4.55 0.59
CA HIS A 18 -8.63 -5.34 1.12
C HIS A 18 -7.83 -4.65 2.25
N ILE A 19 -8.32 -3.52 2.76
CA ILE A 19 -7.82 -2.83 3.95
C ILE A 19 -8.92 -2.89 5.01
N ALA A 20 -8.57 -3.25 6.25
CA ALA A 20 -9.51 -3.18 7.36
C ALA A 20 -9.90 -1.72 7.64
N LYS A 21 -11.16 -1.45 7.99
CA LYS A 21 -11.68 -0.08 8.21
C LYS A 21 -10.80 0.76 9.15
N ASP A 22 -10.37 0.18 10.26
CA ASP A 22 -9.54 0.86 11.26
C ASP A 22 -8.12 1.14 10.76
N ASP A 23 -7.62 0.36 9.80
CA ASP A 23 -6.29 0.54 9.20
C ASP A 23 -6.25 1.70 8.19
N VAL A 24 -7.40 2.15 7.68
CA VAL A 24 -7.50 3.25 6.70
C VAL A 24 -6.97 4.56 7.29
N GLU A 25 -7.42 4.90 8.49
CA GLU A 25 -6.95 6.10 9.19
C GLU A 25 -5.46 5.98 9.54
N LEU A 26 -5.04 4.81 10.04
CA LEU A 26 -3.64 4.53 10.37
C LEU A 26 -2.71 4.59 9.15
N LEU A 27 -3.14 4.09 7.99
CA LEU A 27 -2.37 4.21 6.73
C LEU A 27 -2.27 5.66 6.26
N THR A 28 -3.31 6.46 6.51
CA THR A 28 -3.28 7.89 6.20
C THR A 28 -2.25 8.61 7.07
N ASP A 29 -2.22 8.32 8.38
CA ASP A 29 -1.25 8.88 9.33
C ASP A 29 0.18 8.41 9.04
N ALA A 30 0.35 7.15 8.63
CA ALA A 30 1.63 6.59 8.24
C ALA A 30 2.13 7.14 6.89
N SER A 31 1.25 7.66 6.03
CA SER A 31 1.61 8.18 4.71
C SER A 31 2.49 9.42 4.78
N TYR A 32 3.35 9.62 3.78
CA TYR A 32 4.25 10.78 3.78
C TYR A 32 3.49 12.10 3.62
N ASN A 33 3.71 13.01 4.56
CA ASN A 33 3.20 14.37 4.50
C ASN A 33 4.35 15.34 4.16
N PRO A 34 4.33 15.97 2.96
CA PRO A 34 5.40 16.87 2.53
C PRO A 34 5.44 18.19 3.31
N ARG A 35 4.37 18.56 4.02
CA ARG A 35 4.34 19.80 4.83
C ARG A 35 5.05 19.64 6.16
N SER A 36 4.96 18.46 6.76
CA SER A 36 5.61 18.13 8.03
C SER A 36 6.89 17.31 7.84
N GLU A 37 7.22 16.94 6.60
CA GLU A 37 8.34 16.05 6.25
C GLU A 37 8.36 14.75 7.07
N SER A 38 7.18 14.25 7.42
CA SER A 38 6.99 13.09 8.30
C SER A 38 6.23 11.98 7.59
N GLY A 39 6.23 10.78 8.19
CA GLY A 39 5.58 9.61 7.62
C GLY A 39 6.49 8.85 6.66
N ARG A 40 5.94 7.83 6.02
CA ARG A 40 6.68 6.88 5.19
C ARG A 40 6.59 7.28 3.73
N ASN A 41 7.73 7.65 3.16
CA ASN A 41 7.87 8.05 1.74
C ASN A 41 7.55 6.93 0.71
N TRP A 42 7.12 5.77 1.19
CA TRP A 42 6.71 4.61 0.40
C TRP A 42 5.24 4.24 0.60
N ILE A 43 4.50 5.04 1.38
CA ILE A 43 3.04 4.98 1.51
C ILE A 43 2.49 6.31 1.02
N HIS A 44 1.61 6.26 0.03
CA HIS A 44 1.00 7.42 -0.57
C HIS A 44 -0.52 7.32 -0.44
N ALA A 45 -1.09 8.12 0.45
CA ALA A 45 -2.54 8.29 0.51
C ALA A 45 -3.02 9.21 -0.62
N ASN A 46 -4.15 8.86 -1.23
CA ASN A 46 -4.89 9.69 -2.16
C ASN A 46 -6.37 9.75 -1.75
N GLU A 47 -7.20 10.52 -2.47
CA GLU A 47 -8.63 10.68 -2.11
C GLU A 47 -9.44 9.38 -2.17
N TYR A 48 -8.98 8.39 -2.94
CA TYR A 48 -9.70 7.15 -3.25
C TYR A 48 -8.93 5.89 -2.82
N GLY A 49 -7.87 6.01 -2.02
CA GLY A 49 -7.12 4.87 -1.50
C GLY A 49 -5.62 5.14 -1.31
N TYR A 50 -4.81 4.10 -1.55
CA TYR A 50 -3.40 4.07 -1.11
C TYR A 50 -2.49 3.38 -2.12
N ILE A 51 -1.31 3.95 -2.35
CA ILE A 51 -0.22 3.27 -3.05
C ILE A 51 0.85 2.90 -2.02
N ILE A 52 1.14 1.62 -1.89
CA ILE A 52 2.18 1.08 -1.02
C ILE A 52 3.28 0.49 -1.90
N ARG A 53 4.46 1.10 -1.85
CA ARG A 53 5.64 0.69 -2.64
C ARG A 53 6.62 -0.08 -1.75
N ILE A 54 6.84 -1.36 -2.06
CA ILE A 54 7.78 -2.19 -1.32
C ILE A 54 9.00 -2.45 -2.21
N THR A 55 10.16 -1.95 -1.78
CA THR A 55 11.43 -2.08 -2.52
C THR A 55 12.54 -2.60 -1.60
N CYS A 56 13.76 -2.72 -2.11
CA CYS A 56 14.91 -3.03 -1.28
C CYS A 56 15.27 -1.91 -0.28
N GLU A 57 14.71 -0.70 -0.44
CA GLU A 57 15.02 0.48 0.39
C GLU A 57 14.25 0.51 1.72
N ASN A 58 13.21 -0.31 1.87
CA ASN A 58 12.42 -0.46 3.10
C ASN A 58 12.42 -1.90 3.63
N PRO A 59 13.61 -2.47 3.94
CA PRO A 59 13.68 -3.80 4.53
C PRO A 59 12.93 -3.81 5.88
N GLY A 60 12.09 -4.81 6.09
CA GLY A 60 11.27 -4.90 7.31
C GLY A 60 9.98 -4.06 7.28
N TRP A 61 9.50 -3.65 6.11
CA TRP A 61 8.23 -2.93 5.93
C TRP A 61 7.05 -3.50 6.74
N LYS A 62 6.97 -4.83 6.91
CA LYS A 62 5.93 -5.48 7.73
C LYS A 62 5.97 -5.03 9.19
N GLN A 63 7.17 -4.99 9.80
CA GLN A 63 7.34 -4.53 11.17
C GLN A 63 7.03 -3.03 11.27
N LEU A 64 7.45 -2.24 10.28
CA LEU A 64 7.17 -0.81 10.22
C LEU A 64 5.66 -0.52 10.20
N LEU A 65 4.89 -1.22 9.35
CA LEU A 65 3.43 -1.11 9.36
C LEU A 65 2.84 -1.57 10.69
N ARG A 66 3.39 -2.63 11.29
CA ARG A 66 2.91 -3.08 12.60
C ARG A 66 3.16 -2.03 13.68
N ASP A 67 4.31 -1.38 13.67
CA ASP A 67 4.66 -0.32 14.62
C ASP A 67 3.70 0.88 14.50
N ASP A 68 3.16 1.14 13.30
CA ASP A 68 2.10 2.14 13.07
C ASP A 68 0.70 1.65 13.49
N GLY A 69 0.57 0.40 13.93
CA GLY A 69 -0.70 -0.18 14.37
C GLY A 69 -1.47 -0.93 13.30
N ILE A 70 -0.99 -0.99 12.06
CA ILE A 70 -1.68 -1.70 10.96
C ILE A 70 -1.86 -3.17 11.32
N SER A 71 -3.07 -3.68 11.08
CA SER A 71 -3.42 -5.06 11.38
C SER A 71 -2.66 -6.07 10.51
N TRP A 72 -2.39 -7.25 11.08
CA TRP A 72 -1.76 -8.35 10.35
C TRP A 72 -2.52 -8.76 9.07
N PRO A 73 -3.86 -8.87 9.06
CA PRO A 73 -4.60 -9.21 7.84
C PRO A 73 -4.37 -8.24 6.66
N THR A 74 -4.27 -6.93 6.92
CA THR A 74 -3.93 -5.94 5.88
C THR A 74 -2.48 -6.12 5.41
N ILE A 75 -1.55 -6.35 6.34
CA ILE A 75 -0.14 -6.62 6.01
C ILE A 75 0.01 -7.91 5.18
N GLU A 76 -0.73 -8.96 5.51
CA GLU A 76 -0.75 -10.23 4.78
C GLU A 76 -1.28 -10.06 3.35
N ASN A 77 -2.28 -9.21 3.14
CA ASN A 77 -2.76 -8.87 1.80
C ASN A 77 -1.66 -8.22 0.95
N ILE A 78 -0.96 -7.22 1.50
CA ILE A 78 0.18 -6.58 0.84
C ILE A 78 1.26 -7.63 0.55
N GLU A 79 1.59 -8.48 1.53
CA GLU A 79 2.60 -9.53 1.38
C GLU A 79 2.28 -10.50 0.26
N LYS A 80 1.01 -10.94 0.12
CA LYS A 80 0.58 -11.81 -0.97
C LYS A 80 0.77 -11.16 -2.34
N VAL A 81 0.46 -9.88 -2.47
CA VAL A 81 0.66 -9.14 -3.73
C VAL A 81 2.14 -9.02 -4.08
N ILE A 82 3.00 -8.71 -3.10
CA ILE A 82 4.45 -8.65 -3.31
C ILE A 82 5.00 -10.05 -3.66
N ALA A 83 4.53 -11.11 -2.99
CA ALA A 83 4.90 -12.49 -3.28
C ALA A 83 4.46 -12.95 -4.68
N ALA A 84 3.40 -12.34 -5.24
CA ALA A 84 2.98 -12.55 -6.63
C ALA A 84 3.87 -11.85 -7.67
N GLY A 85 4.90 -11.10 -7.24
CA GLY A 85 5.92 -10.50 -8.10
C GLY A 85 5.67 -9.03 -8.44
N TYR A 86 4.71 -8.38 -7.79
CA TYR A 86 4.49 -6.93 -7.91
C TYR A 86 5.39 -6.16 -6.93
N GLU A 87 5.75 -4.94 -7.29
CA GLU A 87 6.57 -4.04 -6.46
C GLU A 87 5.70 -3.04 -5.68
N CYS A 88 4.50 -2.77 -6.18
CA CYS A 88 3.55 -1.85 -5.58
C CYS A 88 2.15 -2.46 -5.48
N VAL A 89 1.42 -2.08 -4.44
CA VAL A 89 -0.02 -2.30 -4.30
C VAL A 89 -0.72 -0.96 -4.34
N HIS A 90 -1.63 -0.77 -5.29
CA HIS A 90 -2.56 0.34 -5.33
C HIS A 90 -3.92 -0.16 -4.86
N PHE A 91 -4.27 0.18 -3.63
CA PHE A 91 -5.62 0.04 -3.12
C PHE A 91 -6.46 1.19 -3.67
N ASP A 92 -7.39 0.89 -4.57
CA ASP A 92 -8.25 1.87 -5.22
C ASP A 92 -9.71 1.53 -4.92
N ARG A 93 -10.51 2.55 -4.57
CA ARG A 93 -11.90 2.38 -4.18
C ARG A 93 -12.76 1.70 -5.24
N ASP A 94 -12.46 1.90 -6.52
CA ASP A 94 -13.24 1.42 -7.65
C ASP A 94 -12.63 0.18 -8.31
N ALA A 95 -11.53 -0.34 -7.77
CA ALA A 95 -10.89 -1.54 -8.29
C ALA A 95 -11.58 -2.83 -7.84
N ASP A 96 -11.33 -3.90 -8.60
CA ASP A 96 -11.90 -5.22 -8.35
C ASP A 96 -11.37 -5.85 -7.06
N ILE A 97 -12.22 -6.69 -6.46
CA ILE A 97 -11.87 -7.55 -5.32
C ILE A 97 -11.09 -8.77 -5.85
N VAL A 98 -10.06 -9.19 -5.10
CA VAL A 98 -9.28 -10.39 -5.34
C VAL A 98 -9.66 -11.46 -4.31
N ASP A 99 -10.26 -12.55 -4.78
CA ASP A 99 -10.86 -13.60 -3.95
C ASP A 99 -9.86 -14.26 -2.96
N GLU A 100 -8.58 -14.31 -3.31
CA GLU A 100 -7.53 -14.93 -2.49
C GLU A 100 -7.04 -14.04 -1.33
N LEU A 101 -7.50 -12.80 -1.25
CA LEU A 101 -7.13 -11.81 -0.24
C LEU A 101 -8.23 -11.64 0.82
N ASN A 102 -7.82 -11.27 2.03
CA ASN A 102 -8.76 -10.88 3.07
C ASN A 102 -9.57 -9.66 2.59
N THR A 103 -10.87 -9.66 2.83
CA THR A 103 -11.77 -8.59 2.37
C THR A 103 -12.72 -8.21 3.49
N TRP A 104 -13.03 -6.92 3.60
CA TRP A 104 -13.95 -6.38 4.58
C TRP A 104 -15.07 -5.60 3.90
N GLU A 105 -16.26 -5.67 4.48
CA GLU A 105 -17.39 -4.83 4.11
C GLU A 105 -17.46 -3.64 5.07
N TRP A 106 -17.24 -2.41 4.57
CA TRP A 106 -17.35 -1.19 5.36
C TRP A 106 -17.66 0.07 4.55
#